data_AF-A0A150UYK3-F1
#
_entry.id   AF-A0A150UYK3-F1
#
_cell.length_a   1.000
_cell.length_b   1.000
_cell.length_c   1.000
_cell.angle_alpha   90.00
_cell.angle_beta   90.00
_cell.angle_gamma   90.00
#
_symmetry.space_group_name_H-M   'P 1'
#
loop_
_entity.id
_entity.type
_entity.pdbx_description
1 polymer ?
#
loop_
_entity_poly.entity_id
_entity_poly.type
_entity_poly.pdbx_seq_one_letter_code
_entity_poly.pdbx_strand_id
1 'polypeptide(L)'
;MVFSILGQSCPPAFIRIFLLFASQSKANLLAKTSVNGYISSNDVRLKYIRDYLYNIKAIKMLCLQRHIMDQIEAVRRTQLHFLRTHLNLSFCLFSSMSQMTPAATAAAALAFYWCTGHKVDAETVFPALTLFELMYQPAGKLSISVTRQFSMAPILQRITSVLTAEEDEARISNLPINANNAIEMSNLEFVYLGLQDEAPETISSINSFLLGPLSVDIPQGRLKMIVGPVGNLMLMQPI
;
A
#
# COMPACT_ATOMS: atom_id res chain seq x y z
N MET A 1 23.81 -19.71 -28.87
CA MET A 1 23.19 -19.97 -30.19
C MET A 1 23.08 -18.71 -31.05
N VAL A 2 22.38 -17.63 -30.64
CA VAL A 2 22.26 -16.40 -31.46
C VAL A 2 23.62 -15.77 -31.82
N PHE A 3 24.56 -15.70 -30.88
CA PHE A 3 25.92 -15.20 -31.12
C PHE A 3 26.73 -16.09 -32.10
N SER A 4 26.38 -17.37 -32.21
CA SER A 4 27.01 -18.33 -33.12
C SER A 4 26.49 -18.21 -34.55
N ILE A 5 25.30 -17.63 -34.76
CA ILE A 5 24.66 -17.47 -36.08
C ILE A 5 24.88 -16.06 -36.63
N LEU A 6 24.87 -15.03 -35.76
CA LEU A 6 25.00 -13.62 -36.19
C LEU A 6 26.39 -12.99 -35.99
N GLY A 7 27.33 -13.63 -35.28
CA GLY A 7 28.69 -13.11 -35.11
C GLY A 7 28.73 -11.64 -34.63
N GLN A 8 29.58 -10.81 -35.27
CA GLN A 8 29.76 -9.38 -34.94
C GLN A 8 28.52 -8.49 -35.17
N SER A 9 27.42 -9.01 -35.70
CA SER A 9 26.19 -8.25 -35.98
C SER A 9 25.26 -8.08 -34.75
N CYS A 10 25.68 -8.56 -33.57
CA CYS A 10 24.91 -8.54 -32.32
C CYS A 10 24.85 -7.19 -31.55
N PRO A 11 25.89 -6.32 -31.54
CA PRO A 11 25.89 -5.07 -30.74
C PRO A 11 24.70 -4.11 -30.99
N PRO A 12 24.19 -3.91 -32.21
CA PRO A 12 23.05 -3.03 -32.47
C PRO A 12 21.75 -3.53 -31.82
N ALA A 13 21.55 -4.85 -31.77
CA ALA A 13 20.39 -5.45 -31.11
C ALA A 13 20.44 -5.18 -29.60
N PHE A 14 21.62 -5.30 -28.99
CA PHE A 14 21.83 -4.96 -27.57
C PHE A 14 21.61 -3.48 -27.28
N ILE A 15 22.10 -2.57 -28.14
CA ILE A 15 21.87 -1.13 -28.02
C ILE A 15 20.36 -0.83 -28.08
N ARG A 16 19.63 -1.47 -28.99
CA ARG A 16 18.18 -1.28 -29.13
C ARG A 16 17.40 -1.83 -27.93
N ILE A 17 17.78 -2.99 -27.41
CA ILE A 17 17.21 -3.57 -26.18
C ILE A 17 17.45 -2.63 -25.00
N PHE A 18 18.64 -2.04 -24.87
CA PHE A 18 18.98 -1.09 -23.80
C PHE A 18 18.13 0.19 -23.89
N LEU A 19 17.93 0.72 -25.11
CA LEU A 19 17.09 1.89 -25.36
C LEU A 19 15.61 1.64 -25.04
N LEU A 20 15.10 0.45 -25.38
CA LEU A 20 13.74 0.03 -25.05
C LEU A 20 13.57 -0.16 -23.54
N PHE A 21 14.56 -0.75 -22.85
CA PHE A 21 14.52 -0.92 -21.41
C PHE A 21 14.54 0.43 -20.66
N ALA A 22 15.32 1.39 -21.13
CA ALA A 22 15.35 2.75 -20.61
C ALA A 22 14.01 3.48 -20.83
N SER A 23 13.40 3.32 -22.01
CA SER A 23 12.08 3.86 -22.34
C SER A 23 10.98 3.28 -21.44
N GLN A 24 10.98 1.95 -21.27
CA GLN A 24 10.02 1.25 -20.41
C GLN A 24 10.20 1.60 -18.91
N SER A 25 11.42 1.85 -18.44
CA SER A 25 11.67 2.28 -17.05
C SER A 25 11.01 3.63 -16.73
N LYS A 26 11.12 4.62 -17.63
CA LYS A 26 10.48 5.94 -17.44
C LYS A 26 8.94 5.82 -17.44
N ALA A 27 8.39 5.01 -18.35
CA ALA A 27 6.95 4.75 -18.41
C ALA A 27 6.45 4.06 -17.12
N ASN A 28 7.21 3.09 -16.59
CA ASN A 28 6.89 2.40 -15.33
C ASN A 28 6.94 3.35 -14.12
N LEU A 29 7.84 4.33 -14.10
CA LEU A 29 7.90 5.33 -13.04
C LEU A 29 6.66 6.24 -13.02
N LEU A 30 6.21 6.67 -14.20
CA LEU A 30 4.96 7.44 -14.35
C LEU A 30 3.71 6.60 -14.04
N ALA A 31 3.74 5.31 -14.36
CA ALA A 31 2.66 4.40 -13.99
C ALA A 31 2.58 4.23 -12.46
N LYS A 32 3.72 4.19 -11.76
CA LYS A 32 3.79 4.03 -10.29
C LYS A 32 3.09 5.17 -9.54
N THR A 33 3.22 6.41 -9.99
CA THR A 33 2.53 7.55 -9.35
C THR A 33 1.01 7.45 -9.51
N SER A 34 0.54 7.02 -10.68
CA SER A 34 -0.89 6.80 -10.95
C SER A 34 -1.46 5.65 -10.11
N VAL A 35 -0.69 4.57 -9.93
CA VAL A 35 -1.07 3.44 -9.05
C VAL A 35 -1.18 3.90 -7.59
N ASN A 36 -0.21 4.65 -7.09
CA ASN A 36 -0.25 5.17 -5.72
C ASN A 36 -1.45 6.10 -5.49
N GLY A 37 -1.74 6.98 -6.45
CA GLY A 37 -2.93 7.85 -6.40
C GLY A 37 -4.24 7.06 -6.38
N TYR A 38 -4.33 5.96 -7.14
CA TYR A 38 -5.47 5.06 -7.12
C TYR A 38 -5.65 4.36 -5.77
N ILE A 39 -4.57 3.81 -5.18
CA ILE A 39 -4.62 3.10 -3.89
C ILE A 39 -5.06 4.06 -2.78
N SER A 40 -4.44 5.25 -2.69
CA SER A 40 -4.80 6.26 -1.70
C SER A 40 -6.26 6.70 -1.80
N SER A 41 -6.74 6.97 -3.03
CA SER A 41 -8.15 7.33 -3.25
C SER A 41 -9.12 6.20 -2.89
N ASN A 42 -8.71 4.94 -3.09
CA ASN A 42 -9.50 3.78 -2.72
C ASN A 42 -9.63 3.62 -1.20
N ASP A 43 -8.55 3.83 -0.45
CA ASP A 43 -8.57 3.76 1.01
C ASP A 43 -9.49 4.83 1.60
N VAL A 44 -9.44 6.06 1.07
CA VAL A 44 -10.36 7.15 1.44
C VAL A 44 -11.81 6.79 1.14
N ARG A 45 -12.10 6.23 -0.05
CA ARG A 45 -13.46 5.78 -0.40
C ARG A 45 -13.97 4.70 0.55
N LEU A 46 -13.13 3.73 0.89
CA LEU A 46 -13.48 2.65 1.81
C LEU A 46 -13.75 3.19 3.22
N LYS A 47 -13.00 4.20 3.67
CA LYS A 47 -13.25 4.90 4.93
C LYS A 47 -14.65 5.54 4.93
N TYR A 48 -14.99 6.33 3.91
CA TYR A 48 -16.33 6.95 3.84
C TYR A 48 -17.48 5.94 3.80
N ILE A 49 -17.31 4.84 3.04
CA ILE A 49 -18.33 3.78 2.99
C ILE A 49 -18.47 3.11 4.36
N ARG A 50 -17.35 2.86 5.04
CA ARG A 50 -17.34 2.28 6.38
C ARG A 50 -18.09 3.19 7.36
N ASP A 51 -17.77 4.47 7.38
CA ASP A 51 -18.39 5.45 8.29
C ASP A 51 -19.89 5.59 8.02
N TYR A 52 -20.29 5.55 6.74
CA TYR A 52 -21.69 5.52 6.32
C TYR A 52 -22.43 4.27 6.82
N LEU A 53 -21.82 3.09 6.69
CA LEU A 53 -22.45 1.83 7.10
C LEU A 53 -22.62 1.75 8.63
N TYR A 54 -21.60 2.16 9.39
CA TYR A 54 -21.69 2.19 10.86
C TYR A 54 -22.78 3.16 11.36
N ASN A 55 -22.98 4.29 10.66
CA ASN A 55 -23.91 5.34 11.10
C ASN A 55 -25.20 5.41 10.25
N ILE A 56 -25.56 4.35 9.54
CA ILE A 56 -26.66 4.37 8.55
C ILE A 56 -28.01 4.82 9.14
N LYS A 57 -28.29 4.45 10.41
CA LYS A 57 -29.55 4.81 11.08
C LYS A 57 -29.65 6.32 11.30
N ALA A 58 -28.58 6.94 11.83
CA ALA A 58 -28.53 8.40 12.07
C ALA A 58 -28.60 9.19 10.75
N ILE A 59 -27.89 8.72 9.72
CA ILE A 59 -27.87 9.34 8.40
C ILE A 59 -29.28 9.33 7.76
N LYS A 60 -30.02 8.23 7.90
CA LYS A 60 -31.39 8.13 7.41
C LYS A 60 -32.35 9.03 8.19
N MET A 61 -32.21 9.14 9.51
CA MET A 61 -33.03 10.05 10.32
C MET A 61 -32.81 11.52 9.93
N LEU A 62 -31.58 11.89 9.59
CA LEU A 62 -31.21 13.24 9.19
C LEU A 62 -31.41 13.52 7.69
N CYS A 63 -31.88 12.55 6.91
CA CYS A 63 -32.03 12.63 5.45
C CYS A 63 -30.75 13.06 4.71
N LEU A 64 -29.56 12.81 5.29
CA LEU A 64 -28.27 13.29 4.77
C LEU A 64 -27.66 12.38 3.69
N GLN A 65 -28.42 11.37 3.25
CA GLN A 65 -27.94 10.34 2.33
C GLN A 65 -27.39 10.92 1.02
N ARG A 66 -28.06 11.91 0.43
CA ARG A 66 -27.62 12.54 -0.84
C ARG A 66 -26.25 13.19 -0.68
N HIS A 67 -26.06 13.97 0.38
CA HIS A 67 -24.79 14.64 0.65
C HIS A 67 -23.63 13.64 0.81
N ILE A 68 -23.84 12.53 1.52
CA ILE A 68 -22.80 11.50 1.68
C ILE A 68 -22.53 10.76 0.36
N MET A 69 -23.57 10.49 -0.42
CA MET A 69 -23.40 9.88 -1.75
C MET A 69 -22.59 10.79 -2.68
N ASP A 70 -22.83 12.10 -2.66
CA ASP A 70 -22.07 13.07 -3.46
C ASP A 70 -20.58 13.07 -3.07
N GLN A 71 -20.27 12.98 -1.77
CA GLN A 71 -18.88 12.85 -1.28
C GLN A 71 -18.21 11.58 -1.78
N ILE A 72 -18.89 10.43 -1.71
CA ILE A 72 -18.37 9.15 -2.21
C ILE A 72 -18.17 9.22 -3.73
N GLU A 73 -19.07 9.87 -4.45
CA GLU A 73 -18.96 10.02 -5.91
C GLU A 73 -17.80 10.95 -6.30
N ALA A 74 -17.56 12.04 -5.55
CA ALA A 74 -16.42 12.92 -5.76
C ALA A 74 -15.08 12.15 -5.66
N VAL A 75 -14.93 11.33 -4.61
CA VAL A 75 -13.76 10.45 -4.45
C VAL A 75 -13.70 9.37 -5.54
N ARG A 76 -14.85 8.87 -6.00
CA ARG A 76 -14.89 7.92 -7.11
C ARG A 76 -14.41 8.54 -8.42
N ARG A 77 -14.72 9.81 -8.69
CA ARG A 77 -14.25 10.51 -9.90
C ARG A 77 -12.73 10.67 -9.92
N THR A 78 -12.12 11.03 -8.79
CA THR A 78 -10.65 11.10 -8.67
C THR A 78 -10.01 9.72 -8.83
N GLN A 79 -10.59 8.69 -8.21
CA GLN A 79 -10.14 7.30 -8.37
C GLN A 79 -10.19 6.85 -9.84
N LEU A 80 -11.29 7.13 -10.55
CA LEU A 80 -11.44 6.79 -11.96
C LEU A 80 -10.47 7.56 -12.86
N HIS A 81 -10.12 8.80 -12.51
CA HIS A 81 -9.12 9.57 -13.23
C HIS A 81 -7.75 8.88 -13.17
N PHE A 82 -7.27 8.55 -11.97
CA PHE A 82 -6.01 7.81 -11.79
C PHE A 82 -6.02 6.42 -12.43
N LEU A 83 -7.17 5.74 -12.39
CA LEU A 83 -7.31 4.44 -13.05
C LEU A 83 -7.22 4.57 -14.58
N ARG A 84 -7.90 5.57 -15.16
CA ARG A 84 -7.84 5.84 -16.61
C ARG A 84 -6.45 6.23 -17.06
N THR A 85 -5.77 7.10 -16.33
CA THR A 85 -4.39 7.47 -16.66
C THR A 85 -3.48 6.25 -16.57
N HIS A 86 -3.59 5.44 -15.52
CA HIS A 86 -2.81 4.21 -15.38
C HIS A 86 -3.07 3.21 -16.51
N LEU A 87 -4.34 2.95 -16.84
CA LEU A 87 -4.72 2.02 -17.90
C LEU A 87 -4.24 2.52 -19.27
N ASN A 88 -4.44 3.79 -19.60
CA ASN A 88 -3.97 4.35 -20.86
C ASN A 88 -2.44 4.31 -20.95
N LEU A 89 -1.73 4.65 -19.88
CA LEU A 89 -0.27 4.65 -19.88
C LEU A 89 0.29 3.22 -19.97
N SER A 90 -0.21 2.30 -19.15
CA SER A 90 0.30 0.93 -19.06
C SER A 90 -0.17 0.07 -20.23
N PHE A 91 -1.44 0.14 -20.61
CA PHE A 91 -1.96 -0.66 -21.70
C PHE A 91 -1.46 -0.15 -23.05
N CYS A 92 -1.61 1.14 -23.36
CA CYS A 92 -1.28 1.64 -24.69
C CYS A 92 0.24 1.71 -24.92
N LEU A 93 1.03 2.23 -23.97
CA LEU A 93 2.46 2.41 -24.21
C LEU A 93 3.25 1.14 -23.93
N PHE A 94 3.06 0.51 -22.77
CA PHE A 94 3.88 -0.66 -22.42
C PHE A 94 3.49 -1.91 -23.20
N SER A 95 2.19 -2.22 -23.36
CA SER A 95 1.78 -3.42 -24.10
C SER A 95 2.12 -3.32 -25.59
N SER A 96 1.80 -2.18 -26.23
CA SER A 96 2.08 -2.01 -27.67
C SER A 96 3.57 -2.00 -27.97
N MET A 97 4.37 -1.31 -27.16
CA MET A 97 5.82 -1.27 -27.35
C MET A 97 6.45 -2.65 -27.11
N SER A 98 5.96 -3.40 -26.12
CA SER A 98 6.44 -4.76 -25.85
C SER A 98 6.07 -5.74 -26.97
N GLN A 99 4.88 -5.62 -27.56
CA GLN A 99 4.45 -6.44 -28.71
C GLN A 99 5.27 -6.15 -29.98
N MET A 100 5.66 -4.90 -30.21
CA MET A 100 6.43 -4.52 -31.40
C MET A 100 7.94 -4.81 -31.27
N THR A 101 8.43 -5.01 -30.03
CA THR A 101 9.87 -5.18 -29.75
C THR A 101 10.52 -6.39 -30.44
N PRO A 102 9.94 -7.61 -30.45
CA PRO A 102 10.60 -8.78 -31.04
C PRO A 102 10.81 -8.61 -32.55
N ALA A 103 9.75 -8.23 -33.27
CA ALA A 103 9.79 -8.00 -34.71
C ALA A 103 10.75 -6.87 -35.09
N ALA A 104 10.70 -5.75 -34.35
CA ALA A 104 11.64 -4.65 -34.58
C ALA A 104 13.09 -5.07 -34.32
N THR A 105 13.35 -5.79 -33.24
CA THR A 105 14.72 -6.22 -32.87
C THR A 105 15.28 -7.18 -33.91
N ALA A 106 14.48 -8.15 -34.37
CA ALA A 106 14.86 -9.05 -35.45
C ALA A 106 15.14 -8.29 -36.76
N ALA A 107 14.29 -7.35 -37.15
CA ALA A 107 14.49 -6.52 -38.35
C ALA A 107 15.79 -5.69 -38.28
N ALA A 108 16.12 -5.10 -37.12
CA ALA A 108 17.38 -4.38 -36.95
C ALA A 108 18.61 -5.29 -37.00
N ALA A 109 18.54 -6.48 -36.40
CA ALA A 109 19.63 -7.44 -36.44
C ALA A 109 19.92 -7.91 -37.89
N LEU A 110 18.86 -8.19 -38.66
CA LEU A 110 18.96 -8.60 -40.06
C LEU A 110 19.44 -7.45 -40.97
N ALA A 111 18.94 -6.22 -40.75
CA ALA A 111 19.40 -5.05 -41.50
C ALA A 111 20.90 -4.81 -41.31
N PHE A 112 21.42 -5.01 -40.10
CA PHE A 112 22.85 -4.87 -39.83
C PHE A 112 23.68 -6.03 -40.40
N TYR A 113 23.14 -7.25 -40.38
CA TYR A 113 23.74 -8.42 -41.03
C TYR A 113 23.92 -8.20 -42.54
N TRP A 114 22.94 -7.56 -43.18
CA TRP A 114 23.05 -7.13 -44.58
C TRP A 114 24.13 -6.06 -44.79
N CYS A 115 24.18 -5.02 -43.94
CA CYS A 115 25.20 -3.97 -44.02
C CYS A 115 26.64 -4.47 -43.82
N THR A 116 26.83 -5.62 -43.15
CA THR A 116 28.14 -6.25 -42.96
C THR A 116 28.58 -7.10 -44.17
N GLY A 117 27.83 -7.07 -45.28
CA GLY A 117 28.21 -7.70 -46.55
C GLY A 117 27.81 -9.16 -46.68
N HIS A 118 27.03 -9.71 -45.74
CA HIS A 118 26.55 -11.08 -45.82
C HIS A 118 25.28 -11.19 -46.68
N LYS A 119 25.12 -12.31 -47.39
CA LYS A 119 23.89 -12.60 -48.13
C LYS A 119 22.77 -12.98 -47.16
N VAL A 120 21.67 -12.25 -47.23
CA VAL A 120 20.46 -12.50 -46.46
C VAL A 120 19.62 -13.50 -47.24
N ASP A 121 19.68 -14.78 -46.86
CA ASP A 121 18.90 -15.83 -47.49
C ASP A 121 17.75 -16.30 -46.58
N ALA A 122 16.68 -16.81 -47.17
CA ALA A 122 15.51 -17.27 -46.43
C ALA A 122 15.86 -18.35 -45.40
N GLU A 123 16.86 -19.19 -45.72
CA GLU A 123 17.35 -20.28 -44.86
C GLU A 123 17.99 -19.77 -43.56
N THR A 124 18.50 -18.54 -43.50
CA THR A 124 19.08 -17.95 -42.29
C THR A 124 18.12 -16.99 -41.59
N VAL A 125 17.26 -16.30 -42.34
CA VAL A 125 16.31 -15.30 -41.82
C VAL A 125 15.19 -15.91 -40.98
N PHE A 126 14.50 -16.93 -41.49
CA PHE A 126 13.36 -17.52 -40.78
C PHE A 126 13.76 -18.21 -39.47
N PRO A 127 14.87 -18.98 -39.42
CA PRO A 127 15.36 -19.53 -38.16
C PRO A 127 15.82 -18.46 -37.16
N ALA A 128 16.46 -17.38 -37.63
CA ALA A 128 16.87 -16.29 -36.76
C ALA A 128 15.66 -15.57 -36.14
N LEU A 129 14.62 -15.28 -36.94
CA LEU A 129 13.39 -14.63 -36.47
C LEU A 129 12.67 -15.46 -35.39
N THR A 130 12.50 -16.76 -35.65
CA THR A 130 11.86 -17.68 -34.69
C THR A 130 12.67 -17.82 -33.40
N LEU A 131 14.00 -17.88 -33.48
CA LEU A 131 14.88 -17.86 -32.30
C LEU A 131 14.74 -16.59 -31.47
N PHE A 132 14.65 -15.41 -32.10
CA PHE A 132 14.45 -14.14 -31.39
C PHE A 132 13.10 -14.11 -30.64
N GLU A 133 12.05 -14.59 -31.29
CA GLU A 133 10.71 -14.62 -30.72
C GLU A 133 10.61 -15.61 -29.54
N LEU A 134 11.23 -16.79 -29.68
CA LEU A 134 11.33 -17.80 -28.62
C LEU A 134 12.14 -17.31 -27.42
N MET A 135 13.19 -16.49 -27.64
CA MET A 135 14.02 -15.94 -26.56
C MET A 135 13.31 -14.80 -25.80
N TYR A 136 12.46 -14.03 -26.48
CA TYR A 136 11.81 -12.86 -25.88
C TYR A 136 10.74 -13.24 -24.85
N GLN A 137 9.97 -14.30 -25.12
CA GLN A 137 8.92 -14.82 -24.23
C GLN A 137 9.42 -15.13 -22.79
N PRO A 138 10.47 -15.94 -22.58
CA PRO A 138 10.99 -16.21 -21.24
C PRO A 138 11.65 -14.98 -20.62
N ALA A 139 12.32 -14.12 -21.40
CA ALA A 139 12.93 -12.89 -20.89
C ALA A 139 11.87 -11.91 -20.33
N GLY A 140 10.75 -11.74 -21.04
CA GLY A 140 9.63 -10.91 -20.56
C GLY A 140 9.01 -11.46 -19.27
N LYS A 141 8.79 -12.79 -19.20
CA LYS A 141 8.27 -13.45 -18.00
C LYS A 141 9.21 -13.31 -16.80
N LEU A 142 10.52 -13.42 -17.01
CA LEU A 142 11.52 -13.22 -15.97
C LEU A 142 11.44 -11.79 -15.40
N SER A 143 11.38 -10.78 -16.28
CA SER A 143 11.25 -9.37 -15.86
C SER A 143 10.00 -9.12 -15.00
N ILE A 144 8.85 -9.67 -15.42
CA ILE A 144 7.60 -9.59 -14.65
C ILE A 144 7.74 -10.27 -13.29
N SER A 145 8.40 -11.43 -13.23
CA SER A 145 8.63 -12.15 -11.97
C SER A 145 9.46 -11.32 -10.99
N VAL A 146 10.52 -10.67 -11.47
CA VAL A 146 11.38 -9.79 -10.64
C VAL A 146 10.57 -8.61 -10.11
N THR A 147 9.76 -7.97 -10.96
CA THR A 147 8.91 -6.83 -10.54
C THR A 147 7.87 -7.26 -9.50
N ARG A 148 7.29 -8.46 -9.64
CA ARG A 148 6.36 -9.02 -8.65
C ARG A 148 7.02 -9.26 -7.30
N GLN A 149 8.26 -9.73 -7.27
CA GLN A 149 9.00 -9.90 -6.02
C GLN A 149 9.21 -8.55 -5.32
N PHE A 150 9.64 -7.51 -6.04
CA PHE A 150 9.79 -6.17 -5.44
C PHE A 150 8.46 -5.55 -4.99
N SER A 151 7.34 -5.90 -5.64
CA SER A 151 6.01 -5.44 -5.25
C SER A 151 5.55 -6.00 -3.89
N MET A 152 6.20 -7.06 -3.39
CA MET A 152 5.89 -7.67 -2.09
C MET A 152 6.50 -6.90 -0.90
N ALA A 153 7.62 -6.20 -1.11
CA ALA A 153 8.32 -5.45 -0.06
C ALA A 153 7.43 -4.48 0.74
N PRO A 154 6.62 -3.59 0.12
CA PRO A 154 5.75 -2.69 0.88
C PRO A 154 4.62 -3.40 1.64
N ILE A 155 4.20 -4.59 1.17
CA ILE A 155 3.18 -5.40 1.87
C ILE A 155 3.79 -5.97 3.15
N LEU A 156 5.00 -6.53 3.05
CA LEU A 156 5.73 -7.03 4.22
C LEU A 156 5.97 -5.92 5.23
N GLN A 157 6.37 -4.72 4.79
CA GLN A 157 6.53 -3.57 5.69
C GLN A 157 5.26 -3.24 6.47
N ARG A 158 4.10 -3.22 5.81
CA ARG A 158 2.80 -2.98 6.46
C ARG A 158 2.41 -4.08 7.45
N ILE A 159 2.74 -5.33 7.13
CA ILE A 159 2.49 -6.46 8.03
C ILE A 159 3.41 -6.34 9.25
N THR A 160 4.71 -6.12 9.04
CA THR A 160 5.68 -5.92 10.12
C THR A 160 5.31 -4.76 11.02
N SER A 161 4.87 -3.62 10.48
CA SER A 161 4.45 -2.48 11.31
C SER A 161 3.27 -2.82 12.23
N VAL A 162 2.37 -3.72 11.80
CA VAL A 162 1.25 -4.19 12.64
C VAL A 162 1.73 -5.18 13.69
N LEU A 163 2.65 -6.10 13.33
CA LEU A 163 3.17 -7.10 14.27
C LEU A 163 4.16 -6.52 15.29
N THR A 164 4.76 -5.36 15.02
CA THR A 164 5.68 -4.65 15.93
C THR A 164 4.99 -3.46 16.61
N ALA A 165 3.67 -3.33 16.46
CA ALA A 165 2.91 -2.32 17.19
C ALA A 165 3.01 -2.58 18.71
N GLU A 166 2.95 -1.52 19.51
CA GLU A 166 2.99 -1.61 20.97
C GLU A 166 1.85 -2.51 21.48
N GLU A 167 2.22 -3.57 22.21
CA GLU A 167 1.29 -4.45 22.87
C GLU A 167 1.13 -4.02 24.32
N ASP A 168 -0.12 -3.87 24.77
CA ASP A 168 -0.41 -3.60 26.17
C ASP A 168 -0.28 -4.92 26.97
N GLU A 169 0.77 -5.03 27.79
CA GLU A 169 0.91 -6.15 28.72
C GLU A 169 -0.11 -5.97 29.86
N ALA A 170 -1.32 -6.49 29.68
CA ALA A 170 -2.29 -6.65 30.76
C ALA A 170 -1.72 -7.65 31.80
N ARG A 171 -0.90 -7.17 32.72
CA ARG A 171 -0.41 -7.92 33.88
C ARG A 171 -1.55 -8.16 34.86
N ILE A 172 -2.38 -9.16 34.55
CA ILE A 172 -3.34 -9.72 35.49
C ILE A 172 -2.54 -10.56 36.48
N SER A 173 -2.04 -9.93 37.54
CA SER A 173 -1.54 -10.67 38.69
C SER A 173 -2.73 -11.30 39.39
N ASN A 174 -2.72 -12.62 39.56
CA ASN A 174 -3.71 -13.30 40.38
C ASN A 174 -3.51 -12.87 41.84
N LEU A 175 -4.26 -11.87 42.26
CA LEU A 175 -4.27 -11.38 43.64
C LEU A 175 -4.74 -12.50 44.58
N PRO A 176 -4.20 -12.57 45.81
CA PRO A 176 -4.58 -13.61 46.76
C PRO A 176 -6.08 -13.52 47.10
N ILE A 177 -6.73 -14.68 47.17
CA ILE A 177 -8.18 -14.89 47.36
C ILE A 177 -8.73 -14.23 48.65
N ASN A 178 -7.86 -13.80 49.58
CA ASN A 178 -8.19 -13.20 50.88
C ASN A 178 -7.83 -11.70 50.99
N ALA A 179 -7.94 -10.93 49.91
CA ALA A 179 -7.83 -9.48 49.99
C ALA A 179 -9.13 -8.86 50.57
N ASN A 180 -9.01 -8.02 51.60
CA ASN A 180 -10.16 -7.27 52.16
C ASN A 180 -10.78 -6.28 51.16
N ASN A 181 -9.97 -5.80 50.22
CA ASN A 181 -10.37 -4.91 49.15
C ASN A 181 -10.43 -5.65 47.81
N ALA A 182 -11.50 -5.43 47.04
CA ALA A 182 -11.68 -6.00 45.71
C ALA A 182 -10.95 -5.19 44.63
N ILE A 183 -10.88 -3.86 44.78
CA ILE A 183 -10.13 -2.97 43.89
C ILE A 183 -9.45 -1.93 44.78
N GLU A 184 -8.13 -1.79 44.67
CA GLU A 184 -7.33 -0.78 45.35
C GLU A 184 -6.52 -0.03 44.30
N MET A 185 -6.74 1.27 44.21
CA MET A 185 -6.05 2.17 43.28
C MET A 185 -5.44 3.28 44.11
N SER A 186 -4.10 3.40 44.10
CA SER A 186 -3.40 4.42 44.88
C SER A 186 -2.59 5.33 43.95
N ASN A 187 -2.96 6.61 43.88
CA ASN A 187 -2.25 7.65 43.15
C ASN A 187 -1.94 7.29 41.68
N LEU A 188 -2.96 6.82 40.95
CA LEU A 188 -2.83 6.45 39.55
C LEU A 188 -3.18 7.63 38.63
N GLU A 189 -2.40 7.76 37.56
CA GLU A 189 -2.61 8.72 36.50
C GLU A 189 -2.61 7.97 35.16
N PHE A 190 -3.73 8.02 34.44
CA PHE A 190 -3.87 7.42 33.13
C PHE A 190 -3.83 8.50 32.07
N VAL A 191 -2.99 8.33 31.07
CA VAL A 191 -2.87 9.28 29.95
C VAL A 191 -3.25 8.56 28.68
N TYR A 192 -4.35 8.98 28.06
CA TYR A 192 -4.65 8.56 26.70
C TYR A 192 -3.89 9.45 25.72
N LEU A 193 -2.83 8.89 25.14
CA LEU A 193 -2.11 9.51 24.04
C LEU A 193 -2.95 9.35 22.76
N GLY A 194 -3.69 10.40 22.39
CA GLY A 194 -4.39 10.41 21.11
C GLY A 194 -3.41 10.52 19.96
N LEU A 195 -3.44 9.53 19.03
CA LEU A 195 -2.81 9.53 17.69
C LEU A 195 -1.55 10.41 17.54
N GLN A 196 -0.47 10.06 18.22
CA GLN A 196 0.89 10.47 17.85
C GLN A 196 1.91 9.44 18.38
N ASP A 197 2.58 8.74 17.46
CA ASP A 197 3.66 7.76 17.68
C ASP A 197 4.98 8.40 18.19
N GLU A 198 4.94 9.60 18.78
CA GLU A 198 6.12 10.25 19.35
C GLU A 198 5.87 10.50 20.84
N ALA A 199 6.67 9.86 21.69
CA ALA A 199 6.74 10.18 23.11
C ALA A 199 7.13 11.66 23.27
N PRO A 200 6.24 12.55 23.78
CA PRO A 200 6.59 13.94 23.92
C PRO A 200 7.45 14.13 25.18
N GLU A 201 8.69 14.62 24.99
CA GLU A 201 9.59 15.03 26.09
C GLU A 201 9.10 16.28 26.84
N THR A 202 7.90 16.81 26.56
CA THR A 202 7.38 17.98 27.28
C THR A 202 5.85 17.94 27.37
N ILE A 203 5.36 17.84 28.61
CA ILE A 203 3.94 17.88 29.00
C ILE A 203 3.46 19.34 28.91
N SER A 204 3.24 19.85 27.69
CA SER A 204 2.47 21.08 27.51
C SER A 204 1.82 21.11 26.13
N SER A 205 0.48 21.00 26.15
CA SER A 205 -0.46 21.43 25.10
C SER A 205 -0.69 20.54 23.86
N ILE A 206 -0.77 19.21 24.02
CA ILE A 206 -1.46 18.36 23.03
C ILE A 206 -2.50 17.50 23.76
N ASN A 207 -3.71 17.38 23.18
CA ASN A 207 -4.93 16.72 23.66
C ASN A 207 -4.71 15.32 24.26
N SER A 208 -4.08 15.25 25.43
CA SER A 208 -3.96 14.06 26.25
C SER A 208 -5.15 14.06 27.19
N PHE A 209 -5.99 13.04 27.08
CA PHE A 209 -7.03 12.84 28.07
C PHE A 209 -6.35 12.24 29.30
N LEU A 210 -6.12 13.09 30.29
CA LEU A 210 -5.43 12.75 31.52
C LEU A 210 -6.45 12.51 32.62
N LEU A 211 -6.41 11.31 33.19
CA LEU A 211 -7.23 10.89 34.31
C LEU A 211 -6.32 10.65 35.51
N GLY A 212 -6.15 11.66 36.36
CA GLY A 212 -5.37 11.55 37.58
C GLY A 212 -5.33 12.85 38.40
N PRO A 213 -4.90 12.77 39.67
CA PRO A 213 -4.56 11.56 40.42
C PRO A 213 -5.80 10.85 41.01
N LEU A 214 -5.90 9.53 40.84
CA LEU A 214 -7.01 8.70 41.31
C LEU A 214 -6.59 7.80 42.48
N SER A 215 -7.28 7.93 43.63
CA SER A 215 -7.11 7.05 44.79
C SER A 215 -8.46 6.49 45.25
N VAL A 216 -8.69 5.18 45.09
CA VAL A 216 -9.98 4.53 45.29
C VAL A 216 -9.83 3.14 45.85
N ASP A 217 -10.47 2.92 46.99
CA ASP A 217 -10.48 1.60 47.65
C ASP A 217 -11.91 1.05 47.67
N ILE A 218 -12.17 -0.02 46.92
CA ILE A 218 -13.48 -0.68 46.85
C ILE A 218 -13.41 -1.99 47.65
N PRO A 219 -14.07 -2.07 48.82
CA PRO A 219 -14.10 -3.28 49.61
C PRO A 219 -14.96 -4.36 48.94
N GLN A 220 -14.67 -5.64 49.24
CA GLN A 220 -15.40 -6.76 48.65
C GLN A 220 -16.89 -6.73 49.03
N GLY A 221 -17.76 -6.96 48.05
CA GLY A 221 -19.22 -7.02 48.27
C GLY A 221 -19.92 -5.66 48.43
N ARG A 222 -19.23 -4.53 48.21
CA ARG A 222 -19.87 -3.19 48.18
C ARG A 222 -19.93 -2.61 46.77
N LEU A 223 -21.03 -1.91 46.48
CA LEU A 223 -21.21 -1.16 45.24
C LEU A 223 -20.78 0.30 45.45
N LYS A 224 -19.88 0.81 44.61
CA LYS A 224 -19.59 2.24 44.52
C LYS A 224 -20.15 2.81 43.22
N MET A 225 -20.76 3.99 43.31
CA MET A 225 -21.29 4.72 42.17
C MET A 225 -20.35 5.86 41.81
N ILE A 226 -19.99 5.97 40.53
CA ILE A 226 -19.19 7.06 39.98
C ILE A 226 -20.15 8.11 39.42
N VAL A 227 -20.05 9.36 39.88
CA VAL A 227 -20.91 10.45 39.44
C VAL A 227 -20.05 11.66 39.09
N GLY A 228 -20.27 12.23 37.91
CA GLY A 228 -19.58 13.43 37.46
C GLY A 228 -20.32 14.11 36.31
N PRO A 229 -19.96 15.37 36.00
CA PRO A 229 -20.48 16.06 34.83
C PRO A 229 -19.94 15.42 33.54
N VAL A 230 -20.66 15.58 32.43
CA VAL A 230 -20.27 15.01 31.12
C VAL A 230 -18.89 15.52 30.73
N GLY A 231 -17.95 14.60 30.49
CA GLY A 231 -16.56 14.92 30.13
C GLY A 231 -15.60 15.09 31.31
N ASN A 232 -16.05 14.87 32.56
CA ASN A 232 -15.18 14.87 33.75
C ASN A 232 -15.42 13.63 34.61
N LEU A 233 -14.37 12.90 34.96
CA LEU A 233 -14.47 11.65 35.72
C LEU A 233 -14.03 11.90 37.18
N MET A 234 -14.82 12.65 37.95
CA MET A 234 -14.59 12.80 39.41
C MET A 234 -15.28 11.68 40.19
N LEU A 235 -14.63 11.19 41.23
CA LEU A 235 -15.18 10.22 42.17
C LEU A 235 -15.62 10.92 43.45
N MET A 236 -16.91 10.87 43.77
CA MET A 236 -17.38 11.20 45.12
C MET A 236 -17.33 9.94 46.00
N GLN A 237 -16.78 10.07 47.20
CA GLN A 237 -16.92 9.06 48.24
C GLN A 237 -18.36 9.08 48.80
N PRO A 238 -18.98 7.92 49.08
CA PRO A 238 -20.29 7.89 49.71
C PRO A 238 -20.18 8.37 51.17
N ILE A 239 -21.23 9.09 51.60
CA ILE A 239 -21.50 9.54 52.97
C ILE A 239 -21.45 8.36 53.95
#